data_AF-A0A5J4UVW5-F1
#
_entry.id   AF-A0A5J4UVW5-F1
#
_cell.length_a   1.000
_cell.length_b   1.000
_cell.length_c   1.000
_cell.angle_alpha   90.00
_cell.angle_beta   90.00
_cell.angle_gamma   90.00
#
_symmetry.space_group_name_H-M   'P 1'
#
loop_
_entity.id
_entity.type
_entity.pdbx_description
1 polymer ?
#
loop_
_entity_poly.entity_id
_entity_poly.type
_entity_poly.pdbx_seq_one_letter_code
_entity_poly.pdbx_strand_id
1 'polypeptide(L)' 'KGTLILFIDNVQQPVYFSGLKEKVRFIIYMNQDGSSCTIPSLKKLISPTSKQVVNEVAIQW' A
#
# COMPACT_ATOMS: atom_id res chain seq x y z
N LYS A 1 5.78 -9.83 -11.70
CA LYS A 1 4.49 -9.15 -11.40
C LYS A 1 4.53 -8.77 -9.92
N GLY A 2 4.49 -7.47 -9.62
CA GLY A 2 4.46 -6.99 -8.24
C GLY A 2 3.04 -6.96 -7.69
N THR A 3 2.94 -6.91 -6.36
CA THR A 3 1.69 -6.66 -5.63
C THR A 3 1.86 -5.41 -4.77
N LEU A 4 0.76 -4.69 -4.56
CA LEU A 4 0.71 -3.56 -3.63
C LEU A 4 -0.40 -3.80 -2.62
N ILE A 5 -0.01 -3.88 -1.34
CA ILE A 5 -0.87 -4.17 -0.20
C ILE A 5 -0.80 -2.98 0.75
N LEU A 6 -1.97 -2.47 1.17
CA LEU A 6 -2.07 -1.37 2.12
C LEU A 6 -2.23 -1.89 3.55
N PHE A 7 -1.54 -1.23 4.48
CA PHE A 7 -1.73 -1.42 5.90
C PHE A 7 -2.17 -0.09 6.52
N ILE A 8 -3.24 -0.12 7.32
CA ILE A 8 -3.72 1.03 8.09
C ILE A 8 -3.66 0.61 9.55
N ASP A 9 -2.95 1.38 10.39
CA ASP A 9 -2.74 1.06 11.81
C ASP A 9 -2.22 -0.38 12.04
N ASN A 10 -1.27 -0.80 11.20
CA ASN A 10 -0.69 -2.16 11.15
C ASN A 10 -1.69 -3.28 10.77
N VAL A 11 -2.90 -2.95 10.33
CA VAL A 11 -3.91 -3.89 9.84
C VAL A 11 -3.84 -3.97 8.31
N GLN A 12 -3.55 -5.17 7.80
CA GLN A 12 -3.57 -5.45 6.36
C GLN A 12 -4.99 -5.29 5.81
N GLN A 13 -5.14 -4.47 4.77
CA GLN A 13 -6.40 -4.29 4.09
C GLN A 13 -6.68 -5.48 3.14
N PRO A 14 -7.93 -5.97 3.04
CA PRO A 14 -8.26 -7.14 2.22
C PRO A 14 -8.21 -6.85 0.71
N VAL A 15 -8.28 -5.57 0.31
CA VAL A 15 -8.16 -5.16 -1.10
C VAL A 15 -6.70 -4.81 -1.40
N TYR A 16 -6.17 -5.40 -2.48
CA TYR A 16 -4.80 -5.17 -2.91
C TYR A 16 -4.68 -5.16 -4.44
N PHE A 17 -3.61 -4.54 -4.96
CA PHE A 17 -3.32 -4.57 -6.39
C PHE A 17 -2.37 -5.71 -6.73
N SER A 18 -2.62 -6.37 -7.86
CA SER A 18 -1.78 -7.42 -8.41
C SER A 18 -1.50 -7.17 -9.89
N GLY A 19 -0.41 -7.72 -10.40
CA GLY A 19 -0.08 -7.63 -11.83
C GLY A 19 0.80 -6.45 -12.22
N LEU A 20 1.29 -5.66 -11.25
CA LEU A 20 2.16 -4.50 -11.49
C LEU A 20 3.42 -4.91 -12.29
N LYS A 21 3.67 -4.22 -13.41
CA LYS A 21 4.85 -4.43 -14.26
C LYS A 21 5.79 -3.22 -14.24
N GLU A 22 5.26 -2.02 -13.99
CA GLU A 22 6.03 -0.79 -13.94
C GLU A 22 6.47 -0.41 -12.51
N LYS A 23 7.30 0.63 -12.41
CA LYS A 23 7.67 1.24 -11.13
C LYS A 23 6.46 1.97 -10.54
N VAL A 24 6.20 1.73 -9.26
CA VAL A 24 5.13 2.40 -8.50
C VAL A 24 5.65 3.71 -7.90
N ARG A 25 4.83 4.77 -7.95
CA ARG A 25 5.04 6.01 -7.23
C ARG A 25 3.89 6.21 -6.24
N PHE A 26 4.21 6.50 -4.98
CA PHE A 26 3.23 6.87 -3.97
C PHE A 26 3.05 8.38 -4.00
N ILE A 27 1.80 8.83 -4.12
CA ILE A 27 1.43 10.25 -4.16
C ILE A 27 0.38 10.47 -3.08
N ILE A 28 0.59 11.50 -2.26
CA ILE A 28 -0.37 11.93 -1.25
C ILE A 28 -0.94 13.26 -1.71
N TYR A 29 -2.27 13.32 -1.82
CA TYR A 29 -2.99 14.53 -2.18
C TYR A 29 -3.70 15.08 -0.94
N MET A 30 -3.49 16.36 -0.67
CA MET A 30 -4.08 17.09 0.46
C MET A 30 -4.81 18.31 -0.11
N ASN A 31 -6.07 18.50 0.28
CA ASN A 31 -6.97 19.50 -0.33
C ASN A 31 -7.45 20.59 0.65
N GLN A 32 -7.06 20.54 1.92
CA GLN A 32 -7.53 21.47 2.94
C GLN A 32 -6.40 22.37 3.41
N ASP A 33 -6.69 23.65 3.63
CA ASP A 33 -5.71 24.59 4.18
C ASP A 33 -5.24 24.11 5.56
N GLY A 34 -3.92 24.16 5.78
CA GLY A 34 -3.29 23.68 7.02
C GLY A 34 -3.16 22.16 7.14
N SER A 35 -3.59 21.38 6.14
CA SER A 35 -3.36 19.93 6.16
C SER A 35 -1.87 19.58 6.00
N SER A 36 -1.43 18.57 6.75
CA SER A 36 -0.04 18.08 6.71
C SER A 36 -0.02 16.56 6.74
N CYS A 37 0.96 15.98 6.07
CA CYS A 37 1.21 14.55 6.07
C CYS A 37 2.69 14.32 6.35
N THR A 38 2.99 13.61 7.43
CA THR A 38 4.35 13.20 7.76
C THR A 38 4.51 11.71 7.44
N ILE A 39 5.49 11.39 6.59
CA ILE A 39 5.89 10.02 6.32
C ILE A 39 7.10 9.72 7.23
N PRO A 40 6.92 9.02 8.36
CA PRO A 40 7.99 8.84 9.34
C PRO A 40 9.11 7.94 8.82
N SER A 41 8.81 7.01 7.91
CA SER A 41 9.82 6.19 7.27
C SER A 41 9.32 5.58 5.97
N LEU A 42 10.23 5.41 5.01
CA LEU A 42 10.06 4.57 3.84
C LEU A 42 11.24 3.60 3.81
N LYS A 43 10.96 2.31 4.04
CA LYS A 43 11.99 1.28 4.18
C LYS A 43 11.70 0.11 3.24
N LYS A 44 12.76 -0.44 2.64
CA LYS A 44 12.68 -1.72 1.94
C LYS A 44 12.79 -2.83 2.97
N LEU A 45 11.76 -3.68 3.03
CA LEU A 45 11.76 -4.86 3.89
C LEU A 45 12.53 -6.01 3.22
N ILE A 46 13.16 -6.87 4.04
CA ILE A 46 13.91 -8.05 3.57
C ILE A 46 12.93 -9.15 3.11
N SER A 47 11.78 -9.27 3.80
CA SER A 47 10.67 -10.14 3.44
C SER A 47 9.34 -9.38 3.53
N PRO A 48 8.30 -9.79 2.77
CA PRO A 48 6.96 -9.24 2.93
C PRO A 48 6.41 -9.55 4.33
N THR A 49 5.73 -8.58 4.94
CA THR A 49 4.98 -8.76 6.19
C THR A 49 3.52 -9.17 5.96
N SER A 50 3.08 -9.19 4.69
CA SER A 50 1.73 -9.56 4.31
C SER A 50 1.44 -11.03 4.53
N LYS A 51 0.22 -11.33 4.95
CA LYS A 51 -0.30 -12.69 5.15
C LYS A 51 -1.53 -12.89 4.27
N GLN A 52 -1.99 -14.13 4.13
CA GLN A 52 -3.32 -14.37 3.59
C GLN A 52 -4.38 -13.90 4.60
N VAL A 53 -5.26 -13.02 4.15
CA VAL A 53 -6.41 -12.50 4.90
C VAL A 53 -7.69 -13.08 4.28
N VAL A 54 -8.69 -13.30 5.13
CA VAL A 54 -10.01 -13.76 4.68
C VAL A 54 -10.65 -12.68 3.81
N ASN A 55 -11.30 -13.09 2.72
CA ASN A 55 -11.97 -12.21 1.75
C ASN A 55 -11.02 -11.25 1.01
N GLU A 56 -9.79 -11.69 0.75
CA GLU A 56 -8.88 -10.95 -0.11
C GLU A 56 -9.45 -10.75 -1.52
N VAL A 57 -9.38 -9.51 -2.01
CA VAL A 57 -9.83 -9.14 -3.36
C VAL A 57 -8.66 -8.51 -4.10
N ALA A 58 -8.23 -9.19 -5.16
CA ALA A 58 -7.17 -8.73 -6.04
C ALA A 58 -7.72 -7.83 -7.14
N ILE A 59 -7.33 -6.55 -7.13
CA ILE A 59 -7.55 -5.64 -8.26
C ILE A 59 -6.41 -5.85 -9.26
N GLN A 60 -6.74 -6.25 -10.49
CA GLN A 60 -5.73 -6.40 -11.53
C GLN A 60 -5.30 -5.02 -12.05
N TRP A 61 -3.98 -4.82 -12.10
CA TRP A 61 -3.33 -3.67 -12.70
C TRP A 61 -3.25 -3.82 -14.22
#